data_AF-A0A8T5LGK9-F1
#
_entry.id   AF-A0A8T5LGK9-F1
#
_cell.length_a   1.000
_cell.length_b   1.000
_cell.length_c   1.000
_cell.angle_alpha   90.00
_cell.angle_beta   90.00
_cell.angle_gamma   90.00
#
_symmetry.space_group_name_H-M   'P 1'
#
loop_
_entity.id
_entity.type
_entity.pdbx_description
1 polymer ?
#
loop_
_entity_poly.entity_id
_entity_poly.type
_entity_poly.pdbx_seq_one_letter_code
_entity_poly.pdbx_strand_id
1 'polypeptide(L)'
;YVKHFQTEISNILQNLNGNLETKEYEYFYLIKNLDFKENKIYLSKSILPYSDYSNLIFFLNKGICADSLCAYLKIRDILPSMSQEVELINISDTLNVIKYNSSNAFSWSEFSGVPTSIFYPDWKEVVVTNGAYKDDSLSFESINDAPYIFPEFSTSAWNSFNSTVVYLKTDNNSLIIRSIMENNESVNGLVGVWWESGWIGMQTKLLNFPIEIPPNQKAIIQILNSIDNLTIEYLDFIELAKQDEHIKDSETNSDSFFNLKFEEINPTHYDVFVENASSSFVLVFGQNYDSLWEAYLDGQKISEDNHMQLNGFANGWIIDLVTLCSDTAMCDKNDDGTFNLELSLEYLPQKRFYLGLLISSFTLFLCLSYLFYDWRRRKTDPWAEQLHHWFMKFRVIRWLSK
;
A
#
# COMPACT_ATOMS: atom_id res chain seq x y z
N TYR A 1 9.41 -14.54 28.95
CA TYR A 1 8.65 -13.31 28.70
C TYR A 1 7.13 -13.53 28.75
N VAL A 2 6.53 -14.36 27.90
CA VAL A 2 5.06 -14.59 27.89
C VAL A 2 4.52 -15.05 29.25
N LYS A 3 5.18 -16.00 29.93
CA LYS A 3 4.79 -16.38 31.31
C LYS A 3 4.86 -15.23 32.33
N HIS A 4 5.86 -14.34 32.21
CA HIS A 4 5.97 -13.17 33.09
C HIS A 4 4.85 -12.16 32.82
N PHE A 5 4.56 -11.93 31.54
CA PHE A 5 3.47 -11.07 31.10
C PHE A 5 2.09 -11.61 31.52
N GLN A 6 1.86 -12.92 31.39
CA GLN A 6 0.66 -13.60 31.90
C GLN A 6 0.50 -13.43 33.42
N THR A 7 1.59 -13.52 34.18
CA THR A 7 1.56 -13.29 35.63
C THR A 7 1.26 -11.84 35.99
N GLU A 8 1.84 -10.85 35.29
CA GLU A 8 1.50 -9.43 35.53
C GLU A 8 0.05 -9.11 35.17
N ILE A 9 -0.45 -9.59 34.01
CA ILE A 9 -1.87 -9.41 33.66
C ILE A 9 -2.78 -10.08 34.69
N SER A 10 -2.46 -11.30 35.14
CA SER A 10 -3.25 -11.99 36.17
C SER A 10 -3.30 -11.22 37.49
N ASN A 11 -2.19 -10.61 37.90
CA ASN A 11 -2.13 -9.78 39.11
C ASN A 11 -2.91 -8.46 38.96
N ILE A 12 -2.85 -7.82 37.79
CA ILE A 12 -3.66 -6.63 37.48
C ILE A 12 -5.15 -6.98 37.51
N LEU A 13 -5.55 -8.10 36.89
CA LEU A 13 -6.94 -8.57 36.86
C LEU A 13 -7.47 -8.92 38.26
N GLN A 14 -6.64 -9.45 39.17
CA GLN A 14 -7.04 -9.71 40.56
C GLN A 14 -7.27 -8.42 41.36
N ASN A 15 -6.52 -7.35 41.07
CA ASN A 15 -6.63 -6.07 41.77
C ASN A 15 -7.81 -5.21 41.28
N LEU A 16 -8.27 -5.41 40.04
CA LEU A 16 -9.37 -4.64 39.43
C LEU A 16 -10.78 -5.10 39.83
N ASN A 17 -10.92 -6.07 40.74
CA ASN A 17 -12.19 -6.70 41.10
C ASN A 17 -13.11 -5.84 42.00
N GLY A 18 -12.98 -4.52 41.98
CA GLY A 18 -13.81 -3.56 42.71
C GLY A 18 -14.49 -2.56 41.77
N ASN A 19 -15.81 -2.37 41.94
CA ASN A 19 -16.71 -1.44 41.24
C ASN A 19 -16.10 -0.68 40.05
N LEU A 20 -16.04 -1.36 38.90
CA LEU A 20 -15.67 -0.76 37.62
C LEU A 20 -16.87 -0.03 37.01
N GLU A 21 -16.67 1.17 36.48
CA GLU A 21 -17.69 1.89 35.72
C GLU A 21 -17.94 1.21 34.35
N THR A 22 -19.09 1.47 33.73
CA THR A 22 -19.59 0.73 32.55
C THR A 22 -18.62 0.69 31.36
N LYS A 23 -17.76 1.70 31.20
CA LYS A 23 -16.73 1.74 30.14
C LYS A 23 -15.50 0.89 30.46
N GLU A 24 -15.14 0.74 31.74
CA GLU A 24 -14.04 -0.12 32.16
C GLU A 24 -14.39 -1.60 32.00
N TYR A 25 -15.69 -1.93 32.02
CA TYR A 25 -16.21 -3.27 31.72
C TYR A 25 -15.94 -3.72 30.28
N GLU A 26 -15.99 -2.82 29.28
CA GLU A 26 -15.69 -3.16 27.87
C GLU A 26 -14.19 -3.48 27.68
N TYR A 27 -13.30 -2.71 28.32
CA TYR A 27 -11.87 -2.98 28.31
C TYR A 27 -11.51 -4.26 29.09
N PHE A 28 -12.17 -4.49 30.24
CA PHE A 28 -12.04 -5.73 31.01
C PHE A 28 -12.46 -6.96 30.18
N TYR A 29 -13.52 -6.81 29.38
CA TYR A 29 -14.00 -7.86 28.49
C TYR A 29 -13.00 -8.15 27.35
N LEU A 30 -12.36 -7.12 26.79
CA LEU A 30 -11.30 -7.27 25.76
C LEU A 30 -10.06 -8.00 26.29
N ILE A 31 -9.56 -7.60 27.48
CA ILE A 31 -8.38 -8.22 28.10
C ILE A 31 -8.65 -9.68 28.49
N LYS A 32 -9.86 -9.99 28.98
CA LYS A 32 -10.27 -11.34 29.36
C LYS A 32 -10.36 -12.31 28.16
N ASN A 33 -10.52 -11.78 26.95
CA ASN A 33 -10.65 -12.56 25.71
C ASN A 33 -9.34 -12.68 24.91
N LEU A 34 -8.20 -12.30 25.51
CA LEU A 34 -6.88 -12.59 24.95
C LEU A 34 -6.58 -14.09 25.15
N ASP A 35 -6.50 -14.84 24.05
CA ASP A 35 -6.05 -16.24 24.07
C ASP A 35 -4.53 -16.27 23.93
N PHE A 36 -3.87 -16.99 24.84
CA PHE A 36 -2.43 -17.12 24.87
C PHE A 36 -2.04 -18.54 24.47
N LYS A 37 -1.62 -18.71 23.22
CA LYS A 37 -1.11 -20.00 22.70
C LYS A 37 0.27 -19.80 22.12
N GLU A 38 1.16 -20.76 22.39
CA GLU A 38 2.47 -20.88 21.71
C GLU A 38 3.29 -19.58 21.67
N ASN A 39 3.37 -18.90 22.82
CA ASN A 39 4.06 -17.61 22.97
C ASN A 39 3.50 -16.43 22.14
N LYS A 40 2.31 -16.54 21.56
CA LYS A 40 1.61 -15.47 20.84
C LYS A 40 0.32 -15.07 21.57
N ILE A 41 -0.14 -13.84 21.34
CA ILE A 41 -1.37 -13.28 21.91
C ILE A 41 -2.38 -13.14 20.77
N TYR A 42 -3.53 -13.77 20.90
CA TYR A 42 -4.60 -13.73 19.91
C TYR A 42 -5.81 -12.97 20.48
N LEU A 43 -6.34 -12.02 19.71
CA LEU A 43 -7.68 -11.46 19.96
C LEU A 43 -8.72 -12.42 19.37
N SER A 44 -9.64 -12.91 20.21
CA SER A 44 -10.75 -13.76 19.75
C SER A 44 -11.55 -13.06 18.64
N LYS A 45 -11.56 -13.65 17.45
CA LYS A 45 -12.03 -13.08 16.17
C LYS A 45 -13.54 -12.80 16.07
N SER A 46 -14.30 -12.91 17.16
CA SER A 46 -15.77 -13.04 17.10
C SER A 46 -16.58 -11.86 17.59
N ILE A 47 -15.98 -10.73 18.01
CA ILE A 47 -16.76 -9.65 18.63
C ILE A 47 -16.16 -8.29 18.25
N LEU A 48 -16.63 -7.70 17.14
CA LEU A 48 -16.95 -6.27 16.93
C LEU A 48 -17.13 -5.96 15.42
N PRO A 49 -18.12 -5.13 15.02
CA PRO A 49 -18.24 -4.66 13.64
C PRO A 49 -17.13 -3.67 13.25
N TYR A 50 -16.77 -3.68 11.96
CA TYR A 50 -15.62 -2.99 11.35
C TYR A 50 -15.59 -1.46 11.54
N SER A 51 -16.66 -0.82 12.01
CA SER A 51 -16.81 0.63 12.12
C SER A 51 -16.18 1.28 13.36
N ASP A 52 -15.68 0.51 14.33
CA ASP A 52 -15.20 1.05 15.61
C ASP A 52 -13.68 1.06 15.83
N TYR A 53 -12.89 0.59 14.86
CA TYR A 53 -11.42 0.64 14.96
C TYR A 53 -10.87 2.07 15.01
N SER A 54 -11.55 3.03 14.38
CA SER A 54 -11.19 4.46 14.41
C SER A 54 -11.47 5.12 15.76
N ASN A 55 -12.49 4.66 16.51
CA ASN A 55 -12.79 5.16 17.85
C ASN A 55 -11.77 4.68 18.89
N LEU A 56 -11.18 3.49 18.68
CA LEU A 56 -10.11 2.97 19.54
C LEU A 56 -8.86 3.85 19.49
N ILE A 57 -8.50 4.38 18.31
CA ILE A 57 -7.35 5.28 18.13
C ILE A 57 -7.70 6.72 18.58
N PHE A 58 -8.94 7.16 18.38
CA PHE A 58 -9.36 8.53 18.72
C PHE A 58 -9.47 8.78 20.24
N PHE A 59 -9.81 7.78 21.04
CA PHE A 59 -9.90 7.92 22.50
C PHE A 59 -8.54 7.85 23.22
N LEU A 60 -7.50 7.27 22.60
CA LEU A 60 -6.16 7.17 23.16
C LEU A 60 -5.43 8.53 23.29
N ASN A 61 -5.96 9.60 22.71
CA ASN A 61 -5.33 10.93 22.68
C ASN A 61 -5.87 11.93 23.72
N LYS A 62 -6.88 11.58 24.51
CA LYS A 62 -7.41 12.48 25.57
C LYS A 62 -6.95 12.02 26.95
N GLY A 63 -5.85 12.62 27.41
CA GLY A 63 -5.21 12.36 28.69
C GLY A 63 -6.14 12.40 29.90
N ILE A 64 -6.45 11.21 30.41
CA ILE A 64 -7.00 10.98 31.75
C ILE A 64 -5.96 10.13 32.49
N CYS A 65 -5.41 10.68 33.58
CA CYS A 65 -4.34 10.08 34.38
C CYS A 65 -4.88 9.18 35.50
N ALA A 66 -4.44 7.92 35.51
CA ALA A 66 -3.72 7.24 36.60
C ALA A 66 -3.50 5.77 36.20
N ASP A 67 -2.32 5.22 36.50
CA ASP A 67 -1.88 3.81 36.33
C ASP A 67 -1.70 3.25 34.90
N SER A 68 -2.46 3.69 33.90
CA SER A 68 -2.39 3.18 32.51
C SER A 68 -1.11 3.59 31.74
N LEU A 69 -0.49 4.73 32.08
CA LEU A 69 0.75 5.18 31.43
C LEU A 69 1.96 4.30 31.76
N CYS A 70 1.99 3.68 32.95
CA CYS A 70 3.06 2.74 33.33
C CYS A 70 2.96 1.41 32.58
N ALA A 71 1.73 0.96 32.27
CA ALA A 71 1.53 -0.20 31.41
C ALA A 71 1.90 0.12 29.95
N TYR A 72 1.56 1.32 29.46
CA TYR A 72 1.93 1.76 28.11
C TYR A 72 3.45 1.86 27.91
N LEU A 73 4.19 2.45 28.86
CA LEU A 73 5.65 2.55 28.78
C LEU A 73 6.32 1.18 28.89
N LYS A 74 5.83 0.28 29.77
CA LYS A 74 6.33 -1.10 29.84
C LYS A 74 6.04 -1.91 28.57
N ILE A 75 4.87 -1.75 27.94
CA ILE A 75 4.53 -2.48 26.70
C ILE A 75 5.41 -1.99 25.53
N ARG A 76 5.66 -0.67 25.45
CA ARG A 76 6.59 -0.09 24.48
C ARG A 76 8.04 -0.56 24.68
N ASP A 77 8.46 -0.79 25.92
CA ASP A 77 9.80 -1.30 26.25
C ASP A 77 9.91 -2.84 26.10
N ILE A 78 8.78 -3.56 26.01
CA ILE A 78 8.72 -5.03 25.86
C ILE A 78 8.53 -5.46 24.39
N LEU A 79 7.96 -4.61 23.54
CA LEU A 79 8.09 -4.75 22.08
C LEU A 79 9.52 -4.35 21.72
N PRO A 80 10.40 -5.28 21.29
CA PRO A 80 11.63 -4.85 20.67
C PRO A 80 11.23 -3.95 19.49
N SER A 81 12.02 -2.90 19.26
CA SER A 81 12.08 -2.20 17.98
C SER A 81 11.77 -3.19 16.86
N MET A 82 10.58 -3.11 16.26
CA MET A 82 10.38 -3.72 14.96
C MET A 82 11.45 -3.04 14.10
N SER A 83 12.48 -3.81 13.76
CA SER A 83 13.49 -3.41 12.80
C SER A 83 12.72 -2.88 11.60
N GLN A 84 12.95 -1.62 11.28
CA GLN A 84 12.46 -1.07 10.04
C GLN A 84 13.23 -1.82 8.95
N GLU A 85 12.54 -2.68 8.24
CA GLU A 85 13.14 -3.51 7.20
C GLU A 85 12.72 -2.94 5.85
N VAL A 86 13.75 -2.56 5.08
CA VAL A 86 13.64 -2.36 3.65
C VAL A 86 13.99 -3.72 3.06
N GLU A 87 13.02 -4.37 2.44
CA GLU A 87 13.21 -5.67 1.80
C GLU A 87 12.95 -5.54 0.30
N LEU A 88 13.77 -6.23 -0.48
CA LEU A 88 13.66 -6.24 -1.93
C LEU A 88 13.31 -7.64 -2.39
N ILE A 89 12.23 -7.72 -3.16
CA ILE A 89 11.56 -8.96 -3.45
C ILE A 89 11.55 -9.16 -4.96
N ASN A 90 12.34 -10.12 -5.43
CA ASN A 90 12.33 -10.57 -6.81
C ASN A 90 11.61 -11.93 -6.87
N ILE A 91 10.28 -11.89 -6.92
CA ILE A 91 9.43 -13.08 -6.95
C ILE A 91 8.42 -12.91 -8.07
N SER A 92 8.87 -12.96 -9.32
CA SER A 92 7.94 -13.23 -10.40
C SER A 92 7.90 -14.72 -10.66
N ASP A 93 6.77 -15.33 -10.32
CA ASP A 93 6.46 -16.70 -10.72
C ASP A 93 5.55 -16.68 -11.95
N THR A 94 5.47 -17.82 -12.62
CA THR A 94 4.63 -17.98 -13.80
C THR A 94 3.57 -19.06 -13.57
N LEU A 95 2.30 -18.71 -13.81
CA LEU A 95 1.18 -19.65 -13.88
C LEU A 95 0.96 -20.05 -15.33
N ASN A 96 1.12 -21.34 -15.60
CA ASN A 96 0.69 -21.91 -16.88
C ASN A 96 -0.83 -22.00 -16.91
N VAL A 97 -1.44 -21.40 -17.93
CA VAL A 97 -2.89 -21.45 -18.11
C VAL A 97 -3.24 -22.62 -19.02
N ILE A 98 -4.03 -23.56 -18.48
CA ILE A 98 -4.40 -24.77 -19.22
C ILE A 98 -5.52 -24.42 -20.21
N LYS A 99 -5.30 -24.73 -21.50
CA LYS A 99 -6.34 -24.63 -22.50
C LYS A 99 -7.40 -25.73 -22.30
N TYR A 100 -8.64 -25.32 -22.09
CA TYR A 100 -9.76 -26.23 -21.90
C TYR A 100 -10.39 -26.60 -23.25
N ASN A 101 -10.06 -27.79 -23.74
CA ASN A 101 -10.53 -28.31 -25.03
C ASN A 101 -11.86 -29.08 -24.94
N SER A 102 -12.66 -28.88 -23.90
CA SER A 102 -13.94 -29.58 -23.77
C SER A 102 -15.02 -28.96 -24.66
N SER A 103 -15.86 -29.79 -25.26
CA SER A 103 -17.12 -29.34 -25.86
C SER A 103 -18.13 -28.84 -24.82
N ASN A 104 -17.89 -29.13 -23.54
CA ASN A 104 -18.76 -28.73 -22.45
C ASN A 104 -18.41 -27.32 -21.98
N ALA A 105 -19.42 -26.59 -21.52
CA ALA A 105 -19.24 -25.30 -20.86
C ALA A 105 -18.34 -25.44 -19.63
N PHE A 106 -17.66 -24.34 -19.27
CA PHE A 106 -16.92 -24.24 -18.01
C PHE A 106 -17.86 -24.45 -16.82
N SER A 107 -17.30 -24.85 -15.68
CA SER A 107 -18.06 -24.97 -14.44
C SER A 107 -17.17 -24.53 -13.29
N TRP A 108 -17.58 -23.49 -12.56
CA TRP A 108 -16.90 -23.10 -11.32
C TRP A 108 -16.94 -24.22 -10.28
N SER A 109 -17.96 -25.09 -10.32
CA SER A 109 -18.07 -26.23 -9.40
C SER A 109 -17.05 -27.35 -9.69
N GLU A 110 -16.62 -27.49 -10.95
CA GLU A 110 -15.60 -28.45 -11.40
C GLU A 110 -14.20 -27.83 -11.47
N PHE A 111 -14.05 -26.54 -11.14
CA PHE A 111 -12.78 -25.83 -11.27
C PHE A 111 -11.73 -26.38 -10.30
N SER A 112 -10.61 -26.86 -10.84
CA SER A 112 -9.53 -27.49 -10.08
C SER A 112 -8.65 -26.51 -9.31
N GLY A 113 -8.84 -25.20 -9.50
CA GLY A 113 -7.97 -24.15 -8.97
C GLY A 113 -6.87 -23.73 -9.95
N VAL A 114 -6.56 -24.53 -10.97
CA VAL A 114 -5.54 -24.19 -11.96
C VAL A 114 -6.12 -23.23 -13.01
N PRO A 115 -5.49 -22.06 -13.27
CA PRO A 115 -5.97 -21.13 -14.29
C PRO A 115 -6.24 -21.83 -15.62
N THR A 116 -7.40 -21.57 -16.19
CA THR A 116 -7.92 -22.32 -17.34
C THR A 116 -8.47 -21.36 -18.39
N SER A 117 -8.14 -21.56 -19.66
CA SER A 117 -8.62 -20.71 -20.75
C SER A 117 -9.60 -21.42 -21.69
N ILE A 118 -10.62 -20.69 -22.15
CA ILE A 118 -11.56 -21.14 -23.18
C ILE A 118 -11.66 -20.08 -24.27
N PHE A 119 -11.57 -20.50 -25.52
CA PHE A 119 -11.83 -19.63 -26.65
C PHE A 119 -13.31 -19.68 -27.06
N TYR A 120 -13.95 -18.52 -27.09
CA TYR A 120 -15.34 -18.39 -27.54
C TYR A 120 -15.37 -17.70 -28.92
N PRO A 121 -15.59 -18.45 -30.02
CA PRO A 121 -15.70 -17.86 -31.36
C PRO A 121 -17.01 -17.08 -31.55
N ASP A 122 -18.06 -17.46 -30.82
CA ASP A 122 -19.39 -16.85 -30.85
C ASP A 122 -19.69 -16.05 -29.58
N TRP A 123 -20.83 -15.34 -29.57
CA TRP A 123 -21.27 -14.56 -28.42
C TRP A 123 -21.54 -15.46 -27.21
N LYS A 124 -20.87 -15.15 -26.10
CA LYS A 124 -21.02 -15.85 -24.83
C LYS A 124 -21.15 -14.88 -23.68
N GLU A 125 -22.20 -15.00 -22.89
CA GLU A 125 -22.35 -14.27 -21.63
C GLU A 125 -21.37 -14.83 -20.60
N VAL A 126 -20.29 -14.09 -20.32
CA VAL A 126 -19.24 -14.46 -19.34
C VAL A 126 -19.50 -13.82 -17.97
N VAL A 127 -20.33 -12.80 -17.94
CA VAL A 127 -20.88 -12.21 -16.71
C VAL A 127 -22.38 -12.04 -16.88
N VAL A 128 -23.15 -12.32 -15.82
CA VAL A 128 -24.61 -12.20 -15.81
C VAL A 128 -25.07 -11.54 -14.51
N THR A 129 -26.05 -10.63 -14.56
CA THR A 129 -26.55 -9.88 -13.39
C THR A 129 -28.07 -9.91 -13.21
N ASN A 130 -28.75 -10.84 -13.88
CA ASN A 130 -30.20 -11.00 -13.82
C ASN A 130 -30.63 -12.13 -12.86
N GLY A 131 -29.74 -12.60 -11.98
CA GLY A 131 -29.99 -13.73 -11.09
C GLY A 131 -30.08 -15.09 -11.77
N ALA A 132 -29.93 -15.18 -13.09
CA ALA A 132 -29.77 -16.46 -13.77
C ALA A 132 -28.37 -16.98 -13.50
N TYR A 133 -28.24 -17.87 -12.51
CA TYR A 133 -27.00 -18.56 -12.23
C TYR A 133 -26.58 -19.36 -13.46
N LYS A 134 -25.44 -18.99 -14.06
CA LYS A 134 -24.75 -19.82 -15.05
C LYS A 134 -23.38 -20.15 -14.53
N ASP A 135 -23.13 -21.45 -14.40
CA ASP A 135 -21.93 -21.96 -13.75
C ASP A 135 -20.63 -21.68 -14.51
N ASP A 136 -20.74 -21.25 -15.78
CA ASP A 136 -19.64 -20.81 -16.64
C ASP A 136 -19.42 -19.28 -16.67
N SER A 137 -20.15 -18.54 -15.84
CA SER A 137 -20.12 -17.07 -15.80
C SER A 137 -19.87 -16.56 -14.38
N LEU A 138 -19.45 -15.29 -14.25
CA LEU A 138 -19.64 -14.57 -12.98
C LEU A 138 -21.10 -14.13 -12.90
N SER A 139 -21.85 -14.73 -11.99
CA SER A 139 -23.29 -14.46 -11.82
C SER A 139 -23.56 -13.64 -10.57
N PHE A 140 -24.36 -12.58 -10.72
CA PHE A 140 -24.85 -11.72 -9.63
C PHE A 140 -26.38 -11.75 -9.60
N GLU A 141 -26.97 -11.63 -8.41
CA GLU A 141 -28.42 -11.68 -8.21
C GLU A 141 -29.14 -10.51 -8.90
N SER A 142 -28.55 -9.32 -8.84
CA SER A 142 -29.01 -8.12 -9.53
C SER A 142 -27.85 -7.26 -10.03
N ILE A 143 -28.13 -6.28 -10.88
CA ILE A 143 -27.16 -5.27 -11.32
C ILE A 143 -26.57 -4.47 -10.14
N ASN A 144 -27.31 -4.31 -9.05
CA ASN A 144 -26.85 -3.58 -7.86
C ASN A 144 -25.85 -4.41 -7.03
N ASP A 145 -25.82 -5.73 -7.21
CA ASP A 145 -24.90 -6.63 -6.53
C ASP A 145 -23.57 -6.77 -7.30
N ALA A 146 -23.54 -6.34 -8.57
CA ALA A 146 -22.33 -6.34 -9.37
C ALA A 146 -21.46 -5.12 -9.00
N PRO A 147 -20.15 -5.30 -8.75
CA PRO A 147 -19.25 -4.21 -8.37
C PRO A 147 -18.83 -3.32 -9.57
N TYR A 148 -19.49 -3.45 -10.71
CA TYR A 148 -19.23 -2.68 -11.93
C TYR A 148 -20.50 -2.14 -12.56
N ILE A 149 -20.30 -1.05 -13.31
CA ILE A 149 -21.32 -0.43 -14.13
C ILE A 149 -21.19 -1.02 -15.53
N PHE A 150 -22.24 -1.69 -15.99
CA PHE A 150 -22.34 -2.11 -17.38
C PHE A 150 -22.53 -0.89 -18.29
N PRO A 151 -21.99 -0.92 -19.52
CA PRO A 151 -22.28 0.13 -20.47
C PRO A 151 -23.76 0.08 -20.84
N GLU A 152 -24.32 1.24 -21.17
CA GLU A 152 -25.78 1.44 -21.33
C GLU A 152 -26.44 0.46 -22.32
N PHE A 153 -25.67 -0.07 -23.27
CA PHE A 153 -26.17 -1.02 -24.27
C PHE A 153 -26.31 -2.46 -23.76
N SER A 154 -25.82 -2.79 -22.57
CA SER A 154 -26.01 -4.11 -21.97
C SER A 154 -26.45 -4.00 -20.52
N THR A 155 -27.72 -4.30 -20.23
CA THR A 155 -28.28 -4.07 -18.89
C THR A 155 -28.20 -5.27 -17.96
N SER A 156 -27.81 -6.44 -18.46
CA SER A 156 -27.92 -7.69 -17.68
C SER A 156 -26.82 -8.73 -17.89
N ALA A 157 -25.89 -8.50 -18.82
CA ALA A 157 -24.78 -9.43 -19.07
C ALA A 157 -23.57 -8.76 -19.72
N TRP A 158 -22.38 -9.33 -19.53
CA TRP A 158 -21.20 -9.02 -20.35
C TRP A 158 -20.95 -10.17 -21.30
N ASN A 159 -20.83 -9.85 -22.58
CA ASN A 159 -20.60 -10.86 -23.60
C ASN A 159 -19.16 -10.84 -24.10
N SER A 160 -18.58 -12.02 -24.22
CA SER A 160 -17.34 -12.28 -24.94
C SER A 160 -17.67 -12.72 -26.37
N PHE A 161 -16.93 -12.23 -27.36
CA PHE A 161 -17.06 -12.64 -28.76
C PHE A 161 -15.67 -12.67 -29.38
N ASN A 162 -15.34 -13.77 -30.06
CA ASN A 162 -14.04 -14.00 -30.68
C ASN A 162 -12.87 -13.68 -29.72
N SER A 163 -12.97 -14.20 -28.50
CA SER A 163 -12.04 -13.90 -27.41
C SER A 163 -11.71 -15.13 -26.59
N THR A 164 -10.48 -15.17 -26.09
CA THR A 164 -10.03 -16.12 -25.08
C THR A 164 -10.39 -15.58 -23.71
N VAL A 165 -11.07 -16.41 -22.92
CA VAL A 165 -11.53 -16.10 -21.57
C VAL A 165 -10.77 -16.99 -20.61
N VAL A 166 -10.03 -16.39 -19.69
CA VAL A 166 -9.26 -17.09 -18.66
C VAL A 166 -10.04 -17.04 -17.37
N TYR A 167 -10.24 -18.21 -16.77
CA TYR A 167 -10.87 -18.42 -15.49
C TYR A 167 -9.79 -18.74 -14.47
N LEU A 168 -9.76 -17.98 -13.38
CA LEU A 168 -8.87 -18.23 -12.26
C LEU A 168 -9.60 -17.98 -10.94
N LYS A 169 -9.06 -18.54 -9.87
CA LYS A 169 -9.54 -18.30 -8.51
C LYS A 169 -8.35 -17.97 -7.64
N THR A 170 -8.42 -16.87 -6.90
CA THR A 170 -7.41 -16.55 -5.91
C THR A 170 -7.67 -17.32 -4.62
N ASP A 171 -6.58 -17.73 -3.96
CA ASP A 171 -6.63 -18.41 -2.67
C ASP A 171 -6.77 -17.38 -1.54
N ASN A 172 -6.26 -17.69 -0.34
CA ASN A 172 -6.29 -16.78 0.81
C ASN A 172 -5.44 -15.51 0.65
N ASN A 173 -4.74 -15.34 -0.47
CA ASN A 173 -3.86 -14.20 -0.75
C ASN A 173 -4.27 -13.52 -2.06
N SER A 174 -3.93 -12.24 -2.20
CA SER A 174 -4.15 -11.52 -3.45
C SER A 174 -3.22 -12.04 -4.53
N LEU A 175 -3.69 -11.99 -5.77
CA LEU A 175 -2.90 -12.31 -6.96
C LEU A 175 -2.55 -11.00 -7.65
N ILE A 176 -1.27 -10.63 -7.66
CA ILE A 176 -0.79 -9.43 -8.36
C ILE A 176 -0.17 -9.87 -9.68
N ILE A 177 -0.92 -9.69 -10.76
CA ILE A 177 -0.49 -10.02 -12.12
C ILE A 177 0.43 -8.92 -12.63
N ARG A 178 1.66 -9.26 -13.04
CA ARG A 178 2.62 -8.33 -13.66
C ARG A 178 2.50 -8.29 -15.16
N SER A 179 2.26 -9.43 -15.79
CA SER A 179 2.14 -9.53 -17.23
C SER A 179 1.33 -10.78 -17.61
N ILE A 180 0.76 -10.75 -18.80
CA ILE A 180 0.12 -11.90 -19.41
C ILE A 180 0.82 -12.13 -20.73
N MET A 181 1.34 -13.33 -20.95
CA MET A 181 2.18 -13.66 -22.09
C MET A 181 1.56 -14.77 -22.93
N GLU A 182 1.74 -14.67 -24.25
CA GLU A 182 1.51 -15.75 -25.21
C GLU A 182 2.85 -16.12 -25.82
N ASN A 183 3.29 -17.38 -25.67
CA ASN A 183 4.59 -17.83 -26.18
C ASN A 183 5.78 -16.93 -25.73
N ASN A 184 5.74 -16.44 -24.49
CA ASN A 184 6.71 -15.51 -23.89
C ASN A 184 6.71 -14.07 -24.47
N GLU A 185 5.70 -13.69 -25.26
CA GLU A 185 5.49 -12.31 -25.69
C GLU A 185 4.27 -11.72 -24.98
N SER A 186 4.34 -10.43 -24.60
CA SER A 186 3.21 -9.75 -23.95
C SER A 186 1.98 -9.78 -24.84
N VAL A 187 0.84 -10.20 -24.29
CA VAL A 187 -0.39 -10.30 -25.05
C VAL A 187 -0.96 -8.92 -25.36
N ASN A 188 -1.23 -8.68 -26.64
CA ASN A 188 -1.96 -7.52 -27.12
C ASN A 188 -3.47 -7.82 -27.12
N GLY A 189 -4.29 -6.85 -26.71
CA GLY A 189 -5.75 -6.99 -26.76
C GLY A 189 -6.39 -7.53 -25.48
N LEU A 190 -5.78 -7.28 -24.33
CA LEU A 190 -6.45 -7.43 -23.03
C LEU A 190 -7.65 -6.48 -22.98
N VAL A 191 -8.86 -7.03 -22.86
CA VAL A 191 -10.13 -6.27 -22.85
C VAL A 191 -10.45 -5.78 -21.43
N GLY A 192 -10.29 -6.68 -20.47
CA GLY A 192 -10.64 -6.43 -19.08
C GLY A 192 -10.39 -7.64 -18.19
N VAL A 193 -10.38 -7.35 -16.90
CA VAL A 193 -10.30 -8.32 -15.81
C VAL A 193 -11.44 -8.02 -14.85
N TRP A 194 -12.25 -9.03 -14.53
CA TRP A 194 -13.39 -8.92 -13.62
C TRP A 194 -13.26 -9.95 -12.51
N TRP A 195 -13.64 -9.58 -11.30
CA TRP A 195 -13.74 -10.49 -10.16
C TRP A 195 -15.00 -10.21 -9.35
N GLU A 196 -15.28 -11.02 -8.33
CA GLU A 196 -16.55 -10.95 -7.59
C GLU A 196 -16.74 -9.60 -6.86
N SER A 197 -15.65 -8.95 -6.45
CA SER A 197 -15.69 -7.67 -5.71
C SER A 197 -15.22 -6.45 -6.50
N GLY A 198 -14.85 -6.59 -7.77
CA GLY A 198 -14.28 -5.49 -8.56
C GLY A 198 -13.93 -5.85 -10.00
N TRP A 199 -13.30 -4.92 -10.69
CA TRP A 199 -12.94 -5.06 -12.09
C TRP A 199 -11.96 -3.95 -12.53
N ILE A 200 -11.28 -4.18 -13.65
CA ILE A 200 -10.47 -3.17 -14.34
C ILE A 200 -10.53 -3.40 -15.86
N GLY A 201 -10.68 -2.34 -16.66
CA GLY A 201 -10.71 -2.41 -18.13
C GLY A 201 -11.88 -1.68 -18.79
N MET A 202 -12.34 -2.15 -19.96
CA MET A 202 -13.52 -1.67 -20.71
C MET A 202 -13.51 -0.24 -21.32
N GLN A 203 -12.35 0.41 -21.45
CA GLN A 203 -12.24 1.64 -22.25
C GLN A 203 -11.15 1.49 -23.32
N THR A 204 -11.07 2.41 -24.29
CA THR A 204 -10.01 2.45 -25.32
C THR A 204 -8.60 2.64 -24.76
N LYS A 205 -8.47 2.80 -23.44
CA LYS A 205 -7.21 2.97 -22.74
C LYS A 205 -6.60 1.60 -22.46
N LEU A 206 -5.32 1.46 -22.76
CA LEU A 206 -4.51 0.30 -22.40
C LEU A 206 -4.61 0.06 -20.89
N LEU A 207 -4.79 -1.22 -20.53
CA LEU A 207 -4.69 -1.69 -19.15
C LEU A 207 -3.22 -1.62 -18.73
N ASN A 208 -2.97 -0.92 -17.63
CA ASN A 208 -1.65 -0.86 -17.03
C ASN A 208 -1.52 -2.00 -16.02
N PHE A 209 -0.37 -2.65 -16.03
CA PHE A 209 0.04 -3.57 -14.98
C PHE A 209 0.76 -2.79 -13.86
N PRO A 210 0.78 -3.32 -12.63
CA PRO A 210 0.23 -4.62 -12.21
C PRO A 210 -1.28 -4.60 -11.96
N ILE A 211 -1.93 -5.76 -12.08
CA ILE A 211 -3.35 -5.96 -11.77
C ILE A 211 -3.46 -6.77 -10.48
N GLU A 212 -3.99 -6.17 -9.42
CA GLU A 212 -4.25 -6.85 -8.16
C GLU A 212 -5.67 -7.42 -8.10
N ILE A 213 -5.78 -8.73 -7.91
CA ILE A 213 -7.03 -9.43 -7.64
C ILE A 213 -7.05 -9.81 -6.15
N PRO A 214 -8.06 -9.37 -5.36
CA PRO A 214 -8.13 -9.66 -3.93
C PRO A 214 -8.17 -11.17 -3.61
N PRO A 215 -7.92 -11.55 -2.34
CA PRO A 215 -8.05 -12.93 -1.88
C PRO A 215 -9.47 -13.50 -2.06
N ASN A 216 -9.56 -14.81 -2.25
CA ASN A 216 -10.78 -15.61 -2.29
C ASN A 216 -11.79 -15.11 -3.33
N GLN A 217 -11.30 -14.68 -4.48
CA GLN A 217 -12.09 -14.17 -5.60
C GLN A 217 -12.07 -15.16 -6.76
N LYS A 218 -13.23 -15.39 -7.39
CA LYS A 218 -13.28 -15.86 -8.77
C LYS A 218 -13.00 -14.69 -9.70
N ALA A 219 -12.14 -14.89 -10.68
CA ALA A 219 -11.82 -13.86 -11.66
C ALA A 219 -11.88 -14.41 -13.09
N ILE A 220 -12.26 -13.51 -13.99
CA ILE A 220 -12.30 -13.71 -15.42
C ILE A 220 -11.41 -12.66 -16.09
N ILE A 221 -10.52 -13.10 -16.96
CA ILE A 221 -9.70 -12.23 -17.82
C ILE A 221 -10.17 -12.46 -19.25
N GLN A 222 -10.54 -11.40 -19.97
CA GLN A 222 -10.91 -11.48 -21.38
C GLN A 222 -9.82 -10.89 -22.26
N ILE A 223 -9.42 -11.67 -23.25
CA ILE A 223 -8.36 -11.33 -24.20
C ILE A 223 -8.88 -11.53 -25.62
N LEU A 224 -8.68 -10.56 -26.50
CA LEU A 224 -9.10 -10.64 -27.90
C LEU A 224 -8.33 -11.76 -28.64
N ASN A 225 -9.04 -12.44 -29.55
CA ASN A 225 -8.55 -13.55 -30.38
C ASN A 225 -8.30 -14.86 -29.62
N SER A 226 -8.05 -15.93 -30.39
CA SER A 226 -7.68 -17.26 -29.88
C SER A 226 -6.21 -17.26 -29.47
N ILE A 227 -5.95 -17.72 -28.24
CA ILE A 227 -4.60 -17.88 -27.68
C ILE A 227 -4.40 -19.33 -27.26
N ASP A 228 -3.22 -19.88 -27.54
CA ASP A 228 -2.91 -21.29 -27.26
C ASP A 228 -2.07 -21.49 -26.00
N ASN A 229 -0.95 -20.79 -25.90
CA ASN A 229 0.06 -21.01 -24.86
C ASN A 229 0.18 -19.77 -23.97
N LEU A 230 -0.79 -19.63 -23.06
CA LEU A 230 -0.91 -18.48 -22.19
C LEU A 230 -0.21 -18.74 -20.86
N THR A 231 0.62 -17.78 -20.43
CA THR A 231 1.21 -17.75 -19.10
C THR A 231 0.89 -16.43 -18.41
N ILE A 232 0.68 -16.48 -17.10
CA ILE A 232 0.44 -15.30 -16.27
C ILE A 232 1.66 -15.14 -15.37
N GLU A 233 2.40 -14.04 -15.54
CA GLU A 233 3.46 -13.66 -14.62
C GLU A 233 2.83 -12.93 -13.44
N TYR A 234 3.10 -13.38 -12.22
CA TYR A 234 2.51 -12.83 -11.00
C TYR A 234 3.53 -12.71 -9.89
N LEU A 235 3.24 -11.86 -8.90
CA LEU A 235 3.99 -11.76 -7.66
C LEU A 235 3.41 -12.70 -6.61
N ASP A 236 4.19 -13.68 -6.15
CA ASP A 236 3.84 -14.50 -4.99
C ASP A 236 4.44 -13.88 -3.71
N PHE A 237 3.59 -13.39 -2.82
CA PHE A 237 4.03 -12.84 -1.53
C PHE A 237 4.15 -13.92 -0.43
N ILE A 238 3.66 -15.13 -0.66
CA ILE A 238 3.54 -16.18 0.36
C ILE A 238 4.88 -16.84 0.64
N GLU A 239 5.79 -16.88 -0.33
CA GLU A 239 7.09 -17.53 -0.16
C GLU A 239 8.01 -16.74 0.80
N LEU A 240 7.80 -15.42 0.91
CA LEU A 240 8.54 -14.51 1.80
C LEU A 240 8.27 -14.79 3.28
N ALA A 241 7.00 -14.91 3.66
CA ALA A 241 6.61 -15.07 5.06
C ALA A 241 7.00 -16.45 5.63
N LYS A 242 7.23 -17.45 4.75
CA LYS A 242 7.67 -18.79 5.17
C LYS A 242 9.18 -18.90 5.33
N GLN A 243 9.95 -18.08 4.62
CA GLN A 243 11.41 -18.08 4.75
C GLN A 243 11.85 -17.50 6.11
N ASP A 244 11.06 -16.57 6.65
CA ASP A 244 11.34 -15.87 7.90
C ASP A 244 11.21 -16.75 9.18
N GLU A 245 10.47 -17.87 9.13
CA GLU A 245 10.38 -18.79 10.28
C GLU A 245 11.57 -19.76 10.41
N HIS A 246 12.41 -19.89 9.37
CA HIS A 246 13.59 -20.77 9.40
C HIS A 246 14.93 -20.03 9.41
N ILE A 247 14.96 -18.72 9.15
CA ILE A 247 16.17 -17.89 9.17
C ILE A 247 16.30 -17.21 10.54
N LYS A 248 16.67 -17.99 11.57
CA LYS A 248 17.27 -17.42 12.79
C LYS A 248 18.63 -17.99 13.15
N ASP A 249 19.08 -19.05 12.47
CA ASP A 249 20.33 -19.74 12.84
C ASP A 249 21.28 -20.04 11.66
N SER A 250 21.10 -19.47 10.46
CA SER A 250 22.13 -19.60 9.42
C SER A 250 22.34 -18.33 8.59
N GLU A 251 23.51 -17.71 8.79
CA GLU A 251 24.22 -16.95 7.75
C GLU A 251 24.52 -17.92 6.59
N THR A 252 23.53 -18.15 5.73
CA THR A 252 23.70 -18.89 4.49
C THR A 252 23.10 -18.04 3.41
N ASN A 253 23.98 -17.48 2.56
CA ASN A 253 23.72 -16.92 1.23
C ASN A 253 22.34 -17.29 0.71
N SER A 254 21.34 -16.46 1.01
CA SER A 254 20.21 -16.33 0.10
C SER A 254 20.81 -15.78 -1.18
N ASP A 255 20.63 -16.50 -2.27
CA ASP A 255 21.09 -16.12 -3.60
C ASP A 255 20.25 -14.92 -4.09
N SER A 256 20.35 -13.79 -3.39
CA SER A 256 19.73 -12.55 -3.77
C SER A 256 20.49 -12.06 -5.00
N PHE A 257 19.77 -11.90 -6.11
CA PHE A 257 20.33 -11.45 -7.39
C PHE A 257 21.07 -10.10 -7.32
N PHE A 258 20.92 -9.36 -6.21
CA PHE A 258 21.57 -8.10 -5.93
C PHE A 258 21.75 -7.93 -4.41
N ASN A 259 22.58 -6.95 -4.03
CA ASN A 259 22.85 -6.59 -2.64
C ASN A 259 22.08 -5.32 -2.28
N LEU A 260 21.38 -5.32 -1.16
CA LEU A 260 20.60 -4.18 -0.67
C LEU A 260 21.22 -3.64 0.60
N LYS A 261 21.46 -2.33 0.63
CA LYS A 261 21.82 -1.59 1.83
C LYS A 261 20.89 -0.40 1.97
N PHE A 262 20.59 0.01 3.18
CA PHE A 262 19.83 1.23 3.41
C PHE A 262 20.39 1.98 4.62
N GLU A 263 20.17 3.29 4.63
CA GLU A 263 20.53 4.19 5.71
C GLU A 263 19.32 5.08 6.04
N GLU A 264 18.86 5.03 7.30
CA GLU A 264 17.90 6.02 7.80
C GLU A 264 18.65 7.33 8.08
N ILE A 265 18.49 8.32 7.21
CA ILE A 265 19.02 9.67 7.44
C ILE A 265 18.21 10.37 8.53
N ASN A 266 16.89 10.23 8.47
CA ASN A 266 15.94 10.66 9.49
C ASN A 266 14.58 9.95 9.30
N PRO A 267 13.61 10.09 10.22
CA PRO A 267 12.33 9.36 10.14
C PRO A 267 11.49 9.61 8.87
N THR A 268 11.85 10.60 8.06
CA THR A 268 11.16 11.01 6.84
C THR A 268 12.05 10.98 5.59
N HIS A 269 13.26 10.45 5.71
CA HIS A 269 14.23 10.33 4.61
C HIS A 269 15.12 9.10 4.83
N TYR A 270 15.05 8.16 3.90
CA TYR A 270 15.89 6.97 3.84
C TYR A 270 16.63 6.95 2.51
N ASP A 271 17.90 6.59 2.54
CA ASP A 271 18.69 6.30 1.34
C ASP A 271 18.82 4.79 1.21
N VAL A 272 18.63 4.28 0.00
CA VAL A 272 18.59 2.85 -0.33
C VAL A 272 19.55 2.61 -1.49
N PHE A 273 20.56 1.78 -1.25
CA PHE A 273 21.59 1.42 -2.19
C PHE A 273 21.35 0.00 -2.69
N VAL A 274 21.19 -0.15 -3.99
CA VAL A 274 21.01 -1.45 -4.65
C VAL A 274 22.23 -1.72 -5.51
N GLU A 275 22.97 -2.80 -5.25
CA GLU A 275 24.18 -3.17 -6.01
C GLU A 275 23.94 -4.46 -6.80
N ASN A 276 24.38 -4.51 -8.06
CA ASN A 276 24.28 -5.66 -8.96
C ASN A 276 22.85 -6.07 -9.36
N ALA A 277 21.92 -5.12 -9.49
CA ALA A 277 20.56 -5.41 -9.97
C ALA A 277 20.56 -5.86 -11.44
N SER A 278 20.17 -7.11 -11.69
CA SER A 278 20.09 -7.69 -13.04
C SER A 278 18.70 -7.56 -13.69
N SER A 279 17.65 -7.33 -12.90
CA SER A 279 16.26 -7.26 -13.36
C SER A 279 15.43 -6.29 -12.53
N SER A 280 14.34 -5.79 -13.10
CA SER A 280 13.35 -4.95 -12.42
C SER A 280 12.76 -5.65 -11.18
N PHE A 281 12.52 -4.89 -10.11
CA PHE A 281 12.15 -5.41 -8.80
C PHE A 281 11.11 -4.53 -8.10
N VAL A 282 10.57 -4.99 -6.97
CA VAL A 282 9.68 -4.19 -6.11
C VAL A 282 10.41 -3.84 -4.82
N LEU A 283 10.59 -2.54 -4.59
CA LEU A 283 11.11 -1.98 -3.34
C LEU A 283 10.00 -1.95 -2.30
N VAL A 284 10.13 -2.74 -1.23
CA VAL A 284 9.17 -2.77 -0.13
C VAL A 284 9.69 -1.95 1.03
N PHE A 285 8.87 -1.01 1.48
CA PHE A 285 9.15 -0.19 2.65
C PHE A 285 8.10 -0.50 3.72
N GLY A 286 8.55 -1.17 4.79
CA GLY A 286 7.72 -1.68 5.88
C GLY A 286 7.01 -0.62 6.76
N GLN A 287 6.89 0.62 6.30
CA GLN A 287 6.05 1.65 6.92
C GLN A 287 4.61 1.57 6.40
N ASN A 288 3.67 2.06 7.21
CA ASN A 288 2.27 2.17 6.80
C ASN A 288 2.13 2.97 5.49
N TYR A 289 1.29 2.45 4.60
CA TYR A 289 1.04 3.00 3.27
C TYR A 289 0.48 4.40 3.40
N ASP A 290 1.14 5.34 2.74
CA ASP A 290 0.71 6.72 2.64
C ASP A 290 1.16 7.26 1.29
N SER A 291 0.22 7.75 0.48
CA SER A 291 0.47 8.34 -0.85
C SER A 291 1.39 9.57 -0.83
N LEU A 292 1.80 10.04 0.35
CA LEU A 292 2.72 11.16 0.54
C LEU A 292 4.18 10.73 0.74
N TRP A 293 4.45 9.41 0.80
CA TRP A 293 5.78 8.86 0.57
C TRP A 293 6.10 8.86 -0.93
N GLU A 294 7.29 9.33 -1.26
CA GLU A 294 7.78 9.37 -2.63
C GLU A 294 9.16 8.72 -2.71
N ALA A 295 9.39 7.94 -3.77
CA ALA A 295 10.69 7.39 -4.09
C ALA A 295 11.33 8.19 -5.22
N TYR A 296 12.64 8.37 -5.14
CA TYR A 296 13.45 9.09 -6.11
C TYR A 296 14.64 8.21 -6.52
N LEU A 297 15.02 8.26 -7.80
CA LEU A 297 16.24 7.68 -8.34
C LEU A 297 17.14 8.82 -8.84
N ASP A 298 18.32 9.00 -8.23
CA ASP A 298 19.22 10.12 -8.51
C ASP A 298 18.50 11.49 -8.56
N GLY A 299 17.60 11.72 -7.59
CA GLY A 299 16.81 12.95 -7.48
C GLY A 299 15.64 13.09 -8.46
N GLN A 300 15.43 12.15 -9.38
CA GLN A 300 14.21 12.10 -10.21
C GLN A 300 13.12 11.30 -9.50
N LYS A 301 11.94 11.90 -9.36
CA LYS A 301 10.78 11.24 -8.75
C LYS A 301 10.34 10.04 -9.61
N ILE A 302 10.19 8.88 -8.97
CA ILE A 302 9.57 7.68 -9.55
C ILE A 302 8.07 7.93 -9.70
N SER A 303 7.49 7.50 -10.83
CA SER A 303 6.08 7.70 -11.13
C SER A 303 5.16 7.19 -10.01
N GLU A 304 4.12 7.94 -9.69
CA GLU A 304 3.11 7.54 -8.71
C GLU A 304 2.37 6.27 -9.14
N ASP A 305 2.26 6.04 -10.45
CA ASP A 305 1.67 4.81 -11.00
C ASP A 305 2.46 3.54 -10.60
N ASN A 306 3.71 3.70 -10.18
CA ASN A 306 4.56 2.61 -9.69
C ASN A 306 4.49 2.46 -8.16
N HIS A 307 3.79 3.34 -7.45
CA HIS A 307 3.63 3.30 -5.99
C HIS A 307 2.37 2.52 -5.62
N MET A 308 2.51 1.48 -4.81
CA MET A 308 1.42 0.58 -4.42
C MET A 308 1.43 0.24 -2.95
N GLN A 309 0.28 -0.17 -2.45
CA GLN A 309 0.15 -0.75 -1.13
C GLN A 309 0.47 -2.24 -1.19
N LEU A 310 1.44 -2.70 -0.40
CA LEU A 310 1.83 -4.10 -0.31
C LEU A 310 1.35 -4.71 1.00
N ASN A 311 0.96 -5.99 0.98
CA ASN A 311 0.50 -6.73 2.17
C ASN A 311 -0.62 -6.01 2.95
N GLY A 312 -1.41 -5.16 2.28
CA GLY A 312 -2.49 -4.37 2.90
C GLY A 312 -2.03 -3.27 3.86
N PHE A 313 -0.73 -3.03 4.02
CA PHE A 313 -0.23 -1.96 4.89
C PHE A 313 1.08 -1.32 4.46
N ALA A 314 1.99 -1.97 3.74
CA ALA A 314 3.32 -1.45 3.44
C ALA A 314 3.32 -0.54 2.20
N ASN A 315 4.31 0.35 2.10
CA ASN A 315 4.58 1.08 0.85
C ASN A 315 5.42 0.21 -0.08
N GLY A 316 5.18 0.31 -1.38
CA GLY A 316 5.91 -0.46 -2.39
C GLY A 316 6.12 0.32 -3.67
N TRP A 317 7.31 0.24 -4.27
CA TRP A 317 7.58 0.85 -5.58
C TRP A 317 8.08 -0.16 -6.59
N ILE A 318 7.51 -0.17 -7.79
CA ILE A 318 8.07 -0.92 -8.92
C ILE A 318 9.25 -0.14 -9.48
N ILE A 319 10.42 -0.76 -9.41
CA ILE A 319 11.67 -0.25 -9.99
C ILE A 319 11.89 -0.97 -11.32
N ASP A 320 11.46 -0.32 -12.41
CA ASP A 320 11.70 -0.83 -13.76
C ASP A 320 13.07 -0.35 -14.29
N LEU A 321 14.08 -1.21 -14.25
CA LEU A 321 15.44 -0.89 -14.68
C LEU A 321 15.49 -0.51 -16.16
N VAL A 322 14.67 -1.12 -17.02
CA VAL A 322 14.72 -0.83 -18.45
C VAL A 322 14.31 0.60 -18.71
N THR A 323 13.20 1.03 -18.10
CA THR A 323 12.66 2.37 -18.29
C THR A 323 13.48 3.42 -17.53
N LEU A 324 13.85 3.14 -16.28
CA LEU A 324 14.55 4.11 -15.41
C LEU A 324 16.03 4.26 -15.78
N CYS A 325 16.71 3.17 -16.15
CA CYS A 325 18.13 3.19 -16.51
C CYS A 325 18.38 3.33 -18.02
N SER A 326 17.36 3.70 -18.81
CA SER A 326 17.54 4.08 -20.21
C SER A 326 18.43 5.31 -20.37
N ASP A 327 18.43 6.20 -19.37
CA ASP A 327 19.41 7.29 -19.27
C ASP A 327 20.59 6.85 -18.39
N THR A 328 21.77 6.77 -19.00
CA THR A 328 23.00 6.30 -18.34
C THR A 328 23.46 7.20 -17.18
N ALA A 329 22.87 8.38 -17.01
CA ALA A 329 23.21 9.26 -15.90
C ALA A 329 22.65 8.79 -14.54
N MET A 330 21.58 7.99 -14.52
CA MET A 330 20.84 7.65 -13.29
C MET A 330 21.24 6.32 -12.66
N CYS A 331 21.92 5.46 -13.41
CA CYS A 331 22.27 4.12 -12.98
C CYS A 331 23.72 3.81 -13.39
N ASP A 332 24.50 3.29 -12.46
CA ASP A 332 25.86 2.85 -12.73
C ASP A 332 25.82 1.42 -13.29
N LYS A 333 26.05 1.28 -14.60
CA LYS A 333 26.09 -0.03 -15.25
C LYS A 333 27.45 -0.71 -15.05
N ASN A 334 27.42 -1.91 -14.48
CA ASN A 334 28.59 -2.75 -14.27
C ASN A 334 29.01 -3.49 -15.56
N ASP A 335 30.26 -3.97 -15.61
CA ASP A 335 30.82 -4.70 -16.75
C ASP A 335 30.09 -6.02 -17.05
N ASP A 336 29.45 -6.62 -16.03
CA ASP A 336 28.64 -7.83 -16.15
C ASP A 336 27.22 -7.58 -16.67
N GLY A 337 26.85 -6.31 -16.89
CA GLY A 337 25.53 -5.90 -17.36
C GLY A 337 24.51 -5.63 -16.28
N THR A 338 24.87 -5.75 -15.00
CA THR A 338 24.03 -5.37 -13.85
C THR A 338 24.08 -3.86 -13.58
N PHE A 339 23.19 -3.36 -12.73
CA PHE A 339 23.09 -1.94 -12.37
C PHE A 339 23.25 -1.72 -10.87
N ASN A 340 23.95 -0.64 -10.52
CA ASN A 340 23.93 -0.08 -9.17
C ASN A 340 23.07 1.20 -9.16
N LEU A 341 22.27 1.35 -8.12
CA LEU A 341 21.24 2.38 -7.99
C LEU A 341 21.31 3.01 -6.60
N GLU A 342 21.11 4.32 -6.55
CA GLU A 342 20.89 5.08 -5.34
C GLU A 342 19.46 5.64 -5.36
N LEU A 343 18.63 5.09 -4.47
CA LEU A 343 17.23 5.45 -4.30
C LEU A 343 17.08 6.25 -3.01
N SER A 344 16.22 7.27 -3.01
CA SER A 344 15.84 7.98 -1.78
C SER A 344 14.34 7.97 -1.57
N LEU A 345 13.91 7.63 -0.35
CA LEU A 345 12.52 7.61 0.08
C LEU A 345 12.27 8.83 0.96
N GLU A 346 11.35 9.69 0.56
CA GLU A 346 11.07 10.95 1.26
C GLU A 346 9.59 11.12 1.61
N TYR A 347 9.31 11.64 2.81
CA TYR A 347 7.95 11.95 3.26
C TYR A 347 7.64 13.45 3.07
N LEU A 348 6.84 13.77 2.05
CA LEU A 348 6.49 15.14 1.67
C LEU A 348 5.89 16.04 2.76
N PRO A 349 5.02 15.54 3.67
CA PRO A 349 4.33 16.38 4.63
C PRO A 349 5.30 17.12 5.55
N GLN A 350 6.45 16.51 5.85
CA GLN A 350 7.46 17.15 6.69
C GLN A 350 8.09 18.37 6.00
N LYS A 351 8.41 18.27 4.70
CA LYS A 351 8.92 19.41 3.90
C LYS A 351 7.91 20.56 3.87
N ARG A 352 6.63 20.26 3.68
CA ARG A 352 5.54 21.26 3.69
C ARG A 352 5.35 21.90 5.07
N PHE A 353 5.47 21.11 6.13
CA PHE A 353 5.40 21.60 7.51
C PHE A 353 6.51 22.60 7.81
N TYR A 354 7.77 22.31 7.45
CA TYR A 354 8.89 23.23 7.67
C TYR A 354 8.71 24.57 6.94
N LEU A 355 8.20 24.54 5.71
CA LEU A 355 7.88 25.76 4.97
C LEU A 355 6.80 26.58 5.67
N GLY A 356 5.73 25.92 6.14
CA GLY A 356 4.66 26.57 6.91
C GLY A 356 5.16 27.17 8.23
N LEU A 357 6.05 26.46 8.93
CA LEU A 357 6.69 26.92 10.16
C LEU A 357 7.55 28.16 9.93
N LEU A 358 8.32 28.18 8.84
CA LEU A 358 9.14 29.33 8.46
C LEU A 358 8.29 30.56 8.20
N ILE A 359 7.22 30.43 7.40
CA ILE A 359 6.29 31.52 7.10
C ILE A 359 5.63 32.02 8.38
N SER A 360 5.13 31.12 9.23
CA SER A 360 4.46 31.47 10.48
C SER A 360 5.40 32.18 11.46
N SER A 361 6.65 31.71 11.56
CA SER A 361 7.68 32.31 12.40
C SER A 361 8.03 33.73 11.92
N PHE A 362 8.14 33.90 10.60
CA PHE A 362 8.39 35.21 10.00
C PHE A 362 7.23 36.19 10.23
N THR A 363 5.98 35.74 10.06
CA THR A 363 4.79 36.55 10.36
C THR A 363 4.73 36.94 11.83
N LEU A 364 4.95 35.98 12.74
CA LEU A 364 4.99 36.24 14.18
C LEU A 364 6.08 37.27 14.52
N PHE A 365 7.26 37.13 13.95
CA PHE A 365 8.35 38.09 14.14
C PHE A 365 7.99 39.50 13.67
N LEU A 366 7.32 39.64 12.52
CA LEU A 366 6.83 40.94 12.04
C LEU A 366 5.76 41.54 12.97
N CYS A 367 4.83 40.72 13.46
CA CYS A 367 3.82 41.16 14.42
C CYS A 367 4.44 41.61 15.74
N LEU A 368 5.38 40.85 16.29
CA LEU A 368 6.10 41.20 17.52
C LEU A 368 6.95 42.45 17.33
N SER A 369 7.64 42.56 16.18
CA SER A 369 8.42 43.76 15.84
C SER A 369 7.53 45.00 15.73
N TYR A 370 6.33 44.85 15.14
CA TYR A 370 5.34 45.93 15.08
C TYR A 370 4.84 46.33 16.47
N LEU A 371 4.48 45.36 17.32
CA LEU A 371 4.04 45.63 18.69
C LEU A 371 5.16 46.29 19.52
N PHE A 372 6.40 45.82 19.37
CA PHE A 372 7.56 46.42 20.02
C PHE A 372 7.79 47.86 19.55
N TYR A 373 7.70 48.10 18.24
CA TYR A 373 7.78 49.44 17.67
C TYR A 373 6.67 50.36 18.22
N ASP A 374 5.41 49.91 18.24
CA ASP A 374 4.29 50.70 18.79
C ASP A 374 4.49 51.00 20.27
N TRP A 375 4.95 50.01 21.06
CA TRP A 375 5.26 50.20 22.47
C TRP A 375 6.38 51.22 22.71
N ARG A 376 7.48 51.15 21.94
CA ARG A 376 8.59 52.12 22.02
C ARG A 376 8.15 53.52 21.59
N ARG A 377 7.35 53.62 20.53
CA ARG A 377 6.80 54.90 20.05
C ARG A 377 5.94 55.58 21.12
N ARG A 378 5.08 54.84 21.83
CA ARG A 378 4.27 55.40 22.93
C ARG A 378 5.10 55.96 24.09
N LYS A 379 6.33 55.46 24.27
CA LYS A 379 7.28 55.96 25.27
C LYS A 379 8.14 57.14 24.77
N THR A 380 7.81 57.72 23.61
CA THR A 380 8.52 58.86 23.01
C THR A 380 10.03 58.65 22.90
N ASP A 381 10.45 57.42 22.59
CA ASP A 381 11.86 57.11 22.42
C ASP A 381 12.39 57.74 21.10
N PRO A 382 13.48 58.53 21.14
CA PRO A 382 14.02 59.24 19.97
C PRO A 382 14.29 58.31 18.77
N TRP A 383 14.67 57.06 19.03
CA TRP A 383 14.92 56.08 17.98
C TRP A 383 13.66 55.73 17.18
N ALA A 384 12.51 55.55 17.86
CA ALA A 384 11.26 55.18 17.20
C ALA A 384 10.71 56.35 16.35
N GLU A 385 10.90 57.59 16.82
CA GLU A 385 10.54 58.81 16.07
C GLU A 385 11.38 58.98 14.79
N GLN A 386 12.70 58.74 14.86
CA GLN A 386 13.57 58.77 13.67
C GLN A 386 13.16 57.70 12.64
N LEU A 387 12.86 56.49 13.12
CA LEU A 387 12.41 55.39 12.26
C LEU A 387 11.07 55.72 11.59
N HIS A 388 10.12 56.31 12.33
CA HIS A 388 8.84 56.77 11.80
C HIS A 388 9.02 57.82 10.69
N HIS A 389 9.89 58.81 10.93
CA HIS A 389 10.21 59.85 9.95
C HIS A 389 10.83 59.27 8.67
N TRP A 390 11.71 58.27 8.80
CA TRP A 390 12.30 57.58 7.66
C TRP A 390 11.24 56.82 6.84
N PHE A 391 10.36 56.08 7.50
CA PHE A 391 9.23 55.40 6.84
C PHE A 391 8.28 56.38 6.12
N MET A 392 8.00 57.53 6.72
CA MET A 392 7.16 58.57 6.10
C MET A 392 7.82 59.19 4.86
N LYS A 393 9.15 59.43 4.88
CA LYS A 393 9.89 59.89 3.70
C LYS A 393 9.80 58.89 2.54
N PHE A 394 9.91 57.59 2.82
CA PHE A 394 9.78 56.55 1.78
C PHE A 394 8.36 56.46 1.18
N ARG A 395 7.31 56.64 1.99
CA ARG A 395 5.92 56.69 1.46
C ARG A 395 5.69 57.89 0.55
N VAL A 396 6.27 59.05 0.88
CA VAL A 396 6.16 60.27 0.04
C VAL A 396 6.88 60.08 -1.30
N ILE A 397 8.06 59.45 -1.31
CA ILE A 397 8.80 59.17 -2.55
C ILE A 397 8.02 58.21 -3.46
N ARG A 398 7.37 57.18 -2.90
CA ARG A 398 6.55 56.22 -3.68
C ARG A 398 5.22 56.81 -4.17
N TRP A 399 4.72 57.87 -3.53
CA TRP A 399 3.53 58.61 -3.98
C TRP A 399 3.87 59.63 -5.06
N LEU A 400 5.09 60.20 -5.05
CA LEU A 400 5.59 61.13 -6.07
C LEU A 400 6.13 60.43 -7.33
N SER A 401 6.41 59.12 -7.28
CA SER A 401 6.86 58.32 -8.43
C SER A 401 5.73 57.62 -9.20
N LYS A 402 4.48 57.81 -8.78
CA LYS A 402 3.26 57.44 -9.48
C LYS A 402 2.61 58.70 -10.02
#